data_AF-A0A2D6ZVX0-F1
#
_entry.id   AF-A0A2D6ZVX0-F1
#
_cell.length_a   1.000
_cell.length_b   1.000
_cell.length_c   1.000
_cell.angle_alpha   90.00
_cell.angle_beta   90.00
_cell.angle_gamma   90.00
#
_symmetry.space_group_name_H-M   'P 1'
#
loop_
_entity.id
_entity.type
_entity.pdbx_description
1 polymer ?
#
loop_
_entity_poly.entity_id
_entity_poly.type
_entity_poly.pdbx_seq_one_letter_code
_entity_poly.pdbx_strand_id
1 'polypeptide(L)'
;MANSKQAIKRAKQNSDRYKLRHAQRSVVRTAVKAVRADIDSKDKAKASESLMKAQKVIDKAASKNVIHKNAAARTKSRLSKAIKELS
;
A
#
# COMPACT_ATOMS: atom_id res chain seq x y z
N MET A 1 29.30 -2.64 13.06
CA MET A 1 28.84 -1.61 14.01
C MET A 1 28.98 -0.23 13.37
N ALA A 2 28.16 0.73 13.79
CA ALA A 2 28.31 2.11 13.33
C ALA A 2 29.45 2.78 14.11
N ASN A 3 30.64 2.84 13.51
CA ASN A 3 31.87 3.21 14.23
C ASN A 3 32.19 4.71 14.19
N SER A 4 31.41 5.52 13.47
CA SER A 4 31.56 6.98 13.43
C SER A 4 30.33 7.68 14.00
N LYS A 5 30.51 8.90 14.55
CA LYS A 5 29.39 9.71 15.10
C LYS A 5 28.26 9.89 14.08
N GLN A 6 28.60 10.11 12.81
CA GLN A 6 27.62 10.23 11.73
C GLN A 6 26.91 8.91 11.44
N ALA A 7 27.62 7.78 11.44
CA ALA A 7 27.02 6.46 11.22
C ALA A 7 26.01 6.12 12.33
N ILE A 8 26.34 6.40 13.59
CA ILE A 8 25.43 6.17 14.73
C ILE A 8 24.16 7.00 14.58
N LYS A 9 24.29 8.28 14.17
CA LYS A 9 23.14 9.15 13.88
C LYS A 9 22.27 8.59 12.75
N ARG A 10 22.87 8.15 11.64
CA ARG A 10 22.15 7.56 10.51
C ARG A 10 21.42 6.28 10.90
N ALA A 11 22.01 5.44 11.76
CA ALA A 11 21.37 4.22 12.26
C ALA A 11 20.08 4.53 13.04
N LYS A 12 20.12 5.51 13.96
CA LYS A 12 18.93 5.98 14.71
C LYS A 12 17.85 6.53 13.79
N GLN A 13 18.21 7.39 12.83
CA GLN A 13 17.26 7.93 11.86
C GLN A 13 16.62 6.85 10.97
N ASN A 14 17.39 5.81 10.64
CA ASN A 14 16.89 4.72 9.82
C ASN A 14 15.87 3.86 10.56
N SER A 15 16.08 3.56 11.85
CA SER A 15 15.11 2.79 12.64
C SER A 15 13.76 3.49 12.76
N ASP A 16 13.77 4.82 12.95
CA ASP A 16 12.53 5.59 13.09
C ASP A 16 11.77 5.68 11.76
N ARG A 17 12.51 5.93 10.68
CA ARG A 17 11.96 5.92 9.31
C ARG A 17 11.40 4.55 8.95
N TYR A 18 12.10 3.48 9.32
CA TYR A 18 11.66 2.11 9.09
C TYR A 18 10.31 1.85 9.77
N LYS A 19 10.18 2.14 11.07
CA LYS A 19 8.92 1.96 11.82
C LYS A 19 7.74 2.66 11.12
N LEU A 20 7.91 3.93 10.74
CA LEU A 20 6.88 4.70 10.06
C LEU A 20 6.52 4.11 8.68
N ARG A 21 7.52 3.78 7.87
CA ARG A 21 7.32 3.20 6.52
C ARG A 21 6.67 1.82 6.59
N HIS A 22 7.02 1.03 7.61
CA HIS A 22 6.41 -0.27 7.87
C HIS A 22 4.93 -0.15 8.18
N ALA A 23 4.54 0.77 9.08
CA ALA A 23 3.14 1.04 9.38
C ALA A 23 2.36 1.48 8.13
N GLN A 24 2.90 2.43 7.36
CA GLN A 24 2.27 2.91 6.13
C GLN A 24 2.10 1.80 5.07
N ARG A 25 3.11 0.94 4.90
CA ARG A 25 3.03 -0.21 3.99
C ARG A 25 2.01 -1.25 4.47
N SER A 26 1.88 -1.45 5.78
CA SER A 26 0.88 -2.33 6.37
C SER A 26 -0.54 -1.88 6.00
N VAL A 27 -0.84 -0.59 6.18
CA VAL A 27 -2.14 0.01 5.83
C VAL A 27 -2.51 -0.23 4.36
N VAL A 28 -1.56 -0.01 3.44
CA VAL A 28 -1.78 -0.27 2.00
C VAL A 28 -2.08 -1.75 1.75
N ARG A 29 -1.34 -2.67 2.37
CA ARG A 29 -1.57 -4.12 2.22
C ARG A 29 -2.93 -4.54 2.75
N THR A 30 -3.36 -4.01 3.88
CA THR A 30 -4.68 -4.29 4.46
C THR A 30 -5.79 -3.81 3.54
N ALA A 31 -5.67 -2.59 2.99
CA ALA A 31 -6.66 -2.07 2.04
C ALA A 31 -6.75 -2.95 0.76
N VAL A 32 -5.62 -3.39 0.22
CA VAL A 32 -5.59 -4.32 -0.93
C VAL A 32 -6.18 -5.69 -0.56
N LYS A 33 -5.95 -6.18 0.66
CA LYS A 33 -6.50 -7.46 1.13
C LYS A 33 -8.02 -7.40 1.27
N ALA A 34 -8.57 -6.28 1.77
CA ALA A 34 -10.01 -6.08 1.87
C ALA A 34 -10.69 -6.18 0.50
N VAL A 35 -10.17 -5.45 -0.50
CA VAL A 35 -10.71 -5.52 -1.88
C VAL A 35 -10.64 -6.95 -2.44
N ARG A 36 -9.55 -7.68 -2.19
CA ARG A 36 -9.45 -9.08 -2.63
C ARG A 36 -10.47 -9.99 -1.96
N ALA A 37 -10.68 -9.83 -0.65
CA ALA A 37 -11.70 -10.59 0.06
C ALA A 37 -13.11 -10.32 -0.50
N ASP A 38 -13.43 -9.07 -0.85
CA ASP A 38 -14.71 -8.73 -1.47
C ASP A 38 -14.85 -9.35 -2.87
N ILE A 39 -13.77 -9.36 -3.66
CA ILE A 39 -13.73 -10.05 -4.97
C ILE A 39 -13.96 -11.56 -4.79
N ASP A 40 -13.31 -12.19 -3.81
CA ASP A 40 -13.46 -13.62 -3.53
C ASP A 40 -14.91 -13.96 -3.10
N SER A 41 -15.58 -13.03 -2.41
CA SER A 41 -16.99 -13.15 -2.02
C SER A 41 -18.00 -12.94 -3.16
N LYS A 42 -17.51 -12.59 -4.37
CA LYS A 42 -18.30 -12.30 -5.57
C LYS A 42 -19.31 -11.13 -5.46
N ASP A 43 -19.14 -10.25 -4.48
CA ASP A 43 -19.99 -9.06 -4.34
C ASP A 43 -19.37 -7.86 -5.08
N LYS A 44 -19.85 -7.63 -6.32
CA LYS A 44 -19.34 -6.57 -7.20
C LYS A 44 -19.56 -5.16 -6.67
N ALA A 45 -20.68 -4.93 -5.97
CA ALA A 45 -21.02 -3.62 -5.42
C ALA A 45 -20.08 -3.27 -4.27
N LYS A 46 -19.90 -4.19 -3.32
CA LYS A 46 -18.96 -4.01 -2.20
C LYS A 46 -17.51 -3.90 -2.68
N ALA A 47 -17.10 -4.73 -3.64
CA ALA A 47 -15.74 -4.68 -4.19
C ALA A 47 -15.43 -3.32 -4.84
N SER A 48 -16.41 -2.70 -5.51
CA SER A 48 -16.26 -1.37 -6.11
C SER A 48 -16.10 -0.27 -5.06
N GLU A 49 -16.89 -0.32 -3.98
CA GLU A 49 -16.78 0.64 -2.87
C GLU A 49 -15.44 0.51 -2.13
N SER A 50 -15.04 -0.71 -1.82
CA SER A 50 -13.75 -1.02 -1.20
C SER A 50 -12.59 -0.59 -2.09
N LEU A 51 -12.72 -0.72 -3.42
CA LEU A 51 -11.72 -0.25 -4.37
C LEU A 51 -11.53 1.26 -4.28
N MET A 52 -12.61 2.06 -4.21
CA MET A 52 -12.51 3.52 -4.07
C MET A 52 -11.75 3.91 -2.80
N LYS A 53 -12.06 3.25 -1.67
CA LYS A 53 -11.35 3.44 -0.40
C LYS A 53 -9.87 3.07 -0.53
N ALA A 54 -9.57 1.93 -1.15
CA ALA A 54 -8.19 1.45 -1.35
C ALA A 54 -7.38 2.38 -2.28
N GLN A 55 -7.99 2.93 -3.35
CA GLN A 55 -7.32 3.85 -4.26
C GLN A 55 -6.78 5.09 -3.53
N LYS A 56 -7.59 5.71 -2.66
CA LYS A 56 -7.16 6.87 -1.86
C LYS A 56 -5.95 6.56 -0.99
N VAL A 57 -5.91 5.38 -0.38
CA VAL A 57 -4.79 4.92 0.47
C VAL A 57 -3.53 4.68 -0.36
N ILE A 58 -3.68 3.98 -1.50
CA ILE A 58 -2.58 3.65 -2.41
C ILE A 58 -1.93 4.92 -2.95
N ASP A 59 -2.73 5.89 -3.41
CA ASP A 59 -2.22 7.13 -4.00
C ASP A 59 -1.54 8.03 -2.96
N LYS A 60 -2.07 8.07 -1.72
CA LYS A 60 -1.40 8.76 -0.60
C LYS A 60 -0.07 8.10 -0.21
N ALA A 61 0.05 6.78 -0.35
CA ALA A 61 1.30 6.08 -0.11
C ALA A 61 2.32 6.32 -1.24
N ALA A 62 1.84 6.45 -2.48
CA ALA A 62 2.66 6.77 -3.64
C ALA A 62 3.20 8.21 -3.58
N SER A 63 2.36 9.19 -3.22
CA SER A 63 2.80 10.59 -3.09
C SER A 63 3.89 10.78 -2.03
N LYS A 64 3.83 10.00 -0.95
CA LYS A 64 4.86 9.98 0.10
C LYS A 64 6.11 9.15 -0.26
N ASN A 65 6.18 8.57 -1.46
CA ASN A 65 7.23 7.63 -1.88
C ASN A 65 7.38 6.40 -0.96
N VAL A 66 6.29 5.93 -0.34
CA VAL A 66 6.30 4.66 0.43
C VAL A 66 6.33 3.47 -0.53
N ILE A 67 5.61 3.63 -1.64
CA ILE A 67 5.55 2.73 -2.78
C ILE A 67 5.84 3.55 -4.03
N HIS A 68 6.48 2.93 -5.03
CA HIS A 68 6.74 3.61 -6.30
C HIS A 68 5.44 3.86 -7.06
N LYS A 69 5.34 4.99 -7.77
CA LYS A 69 4.16 5.35 -8.58
C LYS A 69 3.73 4.24 -9.55
N ASN A 70 4.69 3.54 -10.16
CA ASN A 70 4.39 2.43 -11.08
C ASN A 70 3.84 1.20 -10.34
N ALA A 71 4.29 0.95 -9.10
CA ALA A 71 3.75 -0.15 -8.28
C ALA A 71 2.33 0.15 -7.81
N ALA A 72 2.04 1.41 -7.46
CA ALA A 72 0.70 1.89 -7.16
C ALA A 72 -0.24 1.72 -8.37
N ALA A 73 0.17 2.23 -9.54
CA ALA A 73 -0.60 2.12 -10.78
C ALA A 73 -0.87 0.66 -11.18
N ARG A 74 0.16 -0.21 -11.08
CA ARG A 74 0.02 -1.66 -11.35
C ARG A 74 -0.98 -2.32 -10.40
N THR A 75 -0.96 -1.96 -9.13
CA THR A 75 -1.87 -2.53 -8.12
C THR A 75 -3.32 -2.10 -8.40
N LYS A 76 -3.55 -0.82 -8.69
CA LYS A 76 -4.87 -0.31 -9.06
C LYS A 76 -5.40 -1.00 -10.33
N SER A 77 -4.58 -1.06 -11.38
CA SER A 77 -4.95 -1.70 -12.65
C SER A 77 -5.36 -3.16 -12.48
N ARG A 78 -4.59 -3.94 -11.70
CA ARG A 78 -4.91 -5.36 -11.45
C ARG A 78 -6.21 -5.55 -10.67
N LEU A 79 -6.46 -4.75 -9.63
CA LEU A 79 -7.70 -4.84 -8.85
C LEU A 79 -8.92 -4.44 -9.69
N SER A 80 -8.81 -3.37 -10.47
CA SER A 80 -9.88 -2.96 -11.40
C SER A 80 -10.16 -4.03 -12.46
N LYS A 81 -9.13 -4.68 -12.99
CA LYS A 81 -9.31 -5.79 -13.94
C LYS A 81 -10.05 -6.97 -13.31
N ALA A 82 -9.66 -7.38 -12.10
CA ALA A 82 -10.31 -8.47 -11.39
C ALA A 82 -11.79 -8.19 -11.08
N ILE A 83 -12.14 -6.97 -10.68
CA ILE A 83 -13.54 -6.56 -10.47
C ILE A 83 -14.32 -6.55 -11.78
N LYS A 84 -13.69 -6.16 -12.90
CA LYS A 84 -14.31 -6.19 -14.22
C LYS A 84 -14.55 -7.63 -14.70
N GLU A 85 -13.62 -8.54 -14.45
CA GLU A 85 -13.74 -9.98 -14.77
C GLU A 85 -14.82 -10.69 -13.96
N LEU A 86 -15.22 -10.13 -12.81
CA LEU A 86 -16.37 -10.57 -12.02
C LEU A 86 -17.72 -10.14 -12.63
N SER A 87 -17.72 -9.40 -13.76
CA SER A 87 -18.94 -9.02 -14.48
C SER A 87 -19.67 -10.22 -15.05
#